data_AF-A0AB35HR20-F1
#
_entry.id   AF-A0AB35HR20-F1
#
_cell.length_a   1.000
_cell.length_b   1.000
_cell.length_c   1.000
_cell.angle_alpha   90.00
_cell.angle_beta   90.00
_cell.angle_gamma   90.00
#
_symmetry.space_group_name_H-M   'P 1'
#
loop_
_entity.id
_entity.type
_entity.pdbx_description
1 polymer ?
#
loop_
_entity_poly.entity_id
_entity_poly.type
_entity_poly.pdbx_seq_one_letter_code
_entity_poly.pdbx_strand_id
1 'polypeptide(L)' 'MIDKQEQKMQLIKECKEIFGKLDLEQVEDVAFEIEEGADGNHSITLEVSTKK' A
#
# COMPACT_ATOMS: atom_id res chain seq x y z
N MET A 1 -13.85 12.33 15.87
CA MET A 1 -14.01 11.88 14.48
C MET A 1 -12.65 12.08 13.84
N ILE A 2 -11.91 11.01 13.53
CA ILE A 2 -10.63 11.17 12.83
C ILE A 2 -10.98 11.64 11.43
N ASP A 3 -10.38 12.75 11.01
CA ASP A 3 -10.66 13.38 9.74
C ASP A 3 -10.22 12.42 8.61
N LYS A 4 -11.14 12.08 7.69
CA LYS A 4 -10.86 11.12 6.60
C LYS A 4 -9.62 11.53 5.78
N GLN A 5 -9.29 12.81 5.76
CA GLN A 5 -8.11 13.34 5.09
C GLN A 5 -6.80 12.97 5.83
N GLU A 6 -6.84 12.93 7.16
CA GLU A 6 -5.71 12.57 8.01
C GLU A 6 -5.36 11.07 7.88
N GLN A 7 -6.38 10.19 7.82
CA GLN A 7 -6.18 8.76 7.57
C GLN A 7 -5.56 8.48 6.19
N LYS A 8 -6.03 9.18 5.14
CA LYS A 8 -5.43 9.07 3.79
C LYS A 8 -3.96 9.50 3.79
N MET A 9 -3.65 10.57 4.52
CA MET A 9 -2.27 11.09 4.58
C MET A 9 -1.34 10.17 5.39
N GLN A 10 -1.85 9.46 6.40
CA GLN A 10 -1.11 8.42 7.12
C GLN A 10 -0.81 7.22 6.22
N LEU A 11 -1.80 6.71 5.50
CA LEU A 11 -1.63 5.56 4.60
C LEU A 11 -0.56 5.80 3.53
N ILE A 12 -0.54 7.01 2.94
CA ILE A 12 0.45 7.42 1.94
C ILE A 12 1.86 7.47 2.55
N LYS A 13 1.99 7.94 3.80
CA LYS A 13 3.28 7.98 4.49
C LYS A 13 3.81 6.58 4.75
N GLU A 14 2.97 5.68 5.24
CA GLU A 14 3.36 4.28 5.49
C GLU A 14 3.78 3.58 4.20
N CYS A 15 3.00 3.73 3.13
CA CYS A 15 3.37 3.19 1.81
C CYS A 15 4.72 3.75 1.34
N LYS A 16 4.94 5.07 1.43
CA LYS A 16 6.23 5.68 1.05
C LYS A 16 7.41 5.15 1.85
N GLU A 17 7.23 4.90 3.13
CA GLU A 17 8.29 4.35 3.97
C GLU A 17 8.61 2.89 3.60
N ILE A 18 7.58 2.08 3.31
CA ILE A 18 7.73 0.70 2.86
C ILE A 18 8.43 0.64 1.49
N PHE A 19 7.94 1.43 0.52
CA PHE A 19 8.55 1.50 -0.81
C PHE A 19 9.96 2.12 -0.78
N GLY A 20 10.24 3.06 0.14
CA GLY A 20 11.56 3.66 0.29
C GLY A 20 12.61 2.71 0.88
N LYS A 21 12.19 1.65 1.58
CA LYS A 21 13.06 0.56 2.04
C LYS A 21 13.22 -0.53 0.97
N LEU A 22 12.42 -0.47 -0.09
CA LEU A 22 12.40 -1.45 -1.15
C LEU A 22 13.43 -1.06 -2.21
N ASP A 23 14.35 -1.98 -2.50
CA ASP A 23 15.35 -1.77 -3.53
C ASP A 23 14.67 -1.91 -4.91
N LEU A 24 14.27 -0.78 -5.48
CA LEU A 24 13.46 -0.73 -6.71
C LEU A 24 14.14 -1.42 -7.91
N GLU A 25 15.46 -1.53 -7.91
CA GLU A 25 16.22 -2.25 -8.94
C GLU A 25 16.01 -3.77 -8.90
N GLN A 26 15.69 -4.30 -7.71
CA GLN A 26 15.34 -5.69 -7.50
C GLN A 26 13.86 -5.99 -7.71
N VAL A 27 13.00 -4.99 -7.81
CA VAL A 27 11.57 -5.22 -8.09
C VAL A 27 11.39 -5.66 -9.55
N GLU A 28 10.75 -6.80 -9.76
CA GLU A 28 10.37 -7.29 -11.09
C GLU A 28 8.93 -6.97 -11.41
N ASP A 29 8.04 -7.19 -10.44
CA ASP A 29 6.60 -7.05 -10.63
C ASP A 29 5.94 -6.54 -9.35
N VAL A 30 4.88 -5.77 -9.52
CA VAL A 30 4.07 -5.24 -8.43
C VAL A 30 2.61 -5.48 -8.77
N ALA A 31 1.96 -6.37 -8.03
CA ALA A 31 0.53 -6.60 -8.11
C ALA A 31 -0.19 -5.77 -7.03
N PHE A 32 -1.31 -5.16 -7.42
CA PHE A 32 -2.17 -4.42 -6.50
C PHE A 32 -3.60 -4.97 -6.58
N GLU A 33 -4.18 -5.24 -5.42
CA GLU A 33 -5.58 -5.63 -5.28
C GLU A 33 -6.28 -4.70 -4.30
N ILE A 34 -7.50 -4.29 -4.66
CA ILE A 34 -8.35 -3.44 -3.83
C ILE A 34 -9.64 -4.22 -3.60
N GLU A 35 -9.88 -4.60 -2.36
CA GLU A 35 -11.08 -5.31 -1.94
C GLU A 35 -11.97 -4.38 -1.12
N GLU A 36 -13.26 -4.32 -1.48
CA GLU A 36 -14.28 -3.62 -0.70
C GLU A 36 -14.92 -4.61 0.29
N GLY A 37 -14.68 -4.40 1.59
CA GLY A 37 -15.30 -5.17 2.65
C GLY A 37 -16.78 -4.84 2.81
N ALA A 38 -17.56 -5.81 3.32
CA ALA A 38 -19.02 -5.68 3.51
C ALA A 38 -19.42 -4.55 4.49
N ASP A 39 -18.48 -4.11 5.32
CA ASP A 39 -18.53 -3.00 6.27
C ASP A 39 -18.21 -1.63 5.64
N GLY A 40 -17.97 -1.57 4.32
CA GLY A 40 -17.62 -0.35 3.59
C GLY A 40 -16.15 0.08 3.76
N ASN A 41 -15.36 -0.72 4.46
CA ASN A 41 -13.92 -0.55 4.54
C ASN A 41 -13.25 -1.06 3.26
N HIS A 42 -12.20 -0.37 2.84
CA HIS A 42 -11.42 -0.76 1.67
C HIS A 42 -10.09 -1.32 2.16
N SER A 43 -9.79 -2.56 1.77
CA SER A 43 -8.49 -3.18 1.99
C SER A 43 -7.67 -3.06 0.71
N ILE A 44 -6.42 -2.63 0.84
CA ILE A 44 -5.48 -2.53 -0.27
C ILE A 44 -4.35 -3.50 0.03
N THR A 45 -4.18 -4.49 -0.85
CA THR A 45 -3.10 -5.48 -0.78
C THR A 45 -2.10 -5.17 -1.88
N LEU A 46 -0.82 -5.08 -1.51
CA LEU A 46 0.31 -4.84 -2.40
C LEU A 46 1.26 -6.03 -2.31
N GLU A 47 1.39 -6.77 -3.41
CA GLU A 47 2.35 -7.86 -3.54
C GLU A 47 3.51 -7.40 -4.43
N VAL A 48 4.74 -7.52 -3.90
CA VAL A 48 5.96 -7.09 -4.60
C VAL A 48 6.83 -8.30 -4.85
N SER A 49 7.06 -8.62 -6.12
CA SER A 49 7.96 -9.68 -6.55
C SER A 49 9.35 -9.10 -6.81
N THR A 50 10.37 -9.71 -6.21
CA THR A 50 11.78 -9.29 -6.38
C THR A 50 12.61 -10.36 -7.07
N LYS A 51 13.63 -9.92 -7.83
CA LYS A 51 14.69 -10.75 -8.39
C LYS A 51 15.32 -11.54 -7.25
N LYS A 52 15.37 -12.87 -7.39
CA LYS A 52 16.09 -13.74 -6.45
C LYS A 52 17.60 -13.60 -6.54
#